data_AF-A0A661KKB3-F1
#
_entry.id   AF-A0A661KKB3-F1
#
_cell.length_a   1.000
_cell.length_b   1.000
_cell.length_c   1.000
_cell.angle_alpha   90.00
_cell.angle_beta   90.00
_cell.angle_gamma   90.00
#
_symmetry.space_group_name_H-M   'P 1'
#
loop_
_entity.id
_entity.type
_entity.pdbx_description
1 polymer ?
#
loop_
_entity_poly.entity_id
_entity_poly.type
_entity_poly.pdbx_seq_one_letter_code
_entity_poly.pdbx_strand_id
1 'polypeptide(L)'
;MYKDVNIPDVDEFRHEGGEHEYIEDLEQLPEEDRQQMILAGINVREEQRSGTYIQEDHSVVHCKAKQEGLEVMDVKTALKIHDWLEDYMWKGVNPKADEYTRKAYEKPHYGYFIRALPGVKTVYPVQACLYLETDNLSQNVHNIIIAEEG
;
A
#
# COMPACT_ATOMS: atom_id res chain seq x y z
N MET A 1 -13.16 -27.73 0.18
CA MET A 1 -12.65 -28.03 -1.18
C MET A 1 -13.35 -27.05 -2.12
N TYR A 2 -12.82 -25.83 -2.25
CA TYR A 2 -13.34 -24.84 -3.18
C TYR A 2 -12.90 -25.25 -4.58
N LYS A 3 -13.72 -26.05 -5.26
CA LYS A 3 -13.58 -26.32 -6.69
C LYS A 3 -14.38 -25.24 -7.42
N ASP A 4 -13.75 -24.69 -8.46
CA ASP A 4 -14.35 -23.81 -9.46
C ASP A 4 -14.49 -22.33 -9.06
N VAL A 5 -13.40 -21.73 -8.56
CA VAL A 5 -13.19 -20.28 -8.78
C VAL A 5 -12.52 -20.16 -10.15
N ASN A 6 -13.22 -19.59 -11.13
CA ASN A 6 -12.61 -19.17 -12.38
C ASN A 6 -11.67 -18.01 -12.05
N ILE A 7 -10.39 -18.32 -11.89
CA ILE A 7 -9.37 -17.33 -11.61
C ILE A 7 -9.11 -16.59 -12.94
N PRO A 8 -9.41 -15.28 -13.03
CA PRO A 8 -9.27 -14.53 -14.27
C PRO A 8 -7.79 -14.39 -14.66
N ASP A 9 -7.53 -14.40 -15.98
CA ASP A 9 -6.20 -14.16 -16.52
C ASP A 9 -5.79 -12.71 -16.23
N VAL A 10 -4.65 -12.54 -15.56
CA VAL A 10 -4.11 -11.24 -15.16
C VAL A 10 -3.85 -10.31 -16.35
N ASP A 11 -3.68 -10.85 -17.55
CA ASP A 11 -3.46 -10.08 -18.78
C ASP A 11 -4.75 -9.50 -19.39
N GLU A 12 -5.93 -9.86 -18.87
CA GLU A 12 -7.22 -9.26 -19.29
C GLU A 12 -7.47 -7.86 -18.67
N PHE A 13 -6.73 -7.53 -17.62
CA PHE A 13 -6.88 -6.26 -16.89
C PHE A 13 -5.98 -5.16 -17.46
N ARG A 14 -6.46 -3.92 -17.39
CA ARG A 14 -5.70 -2.75 -17.80
C ARG A 14 -4.56 -2.46 -16.82
N HIS A 15 -3.45 -1.94 -17.34
CA HIS A 15 -2.23 -1.62 -16.57
C HIS A 15 -1.84 -0.14 -16.70
N GLU A 16 -2.68 0.68 -17.34
CA GLU A 16 -2.47 2.11 -17.55
C GLU A 16 -3.77 2.86 -17.26
N GLY A 17 -3.64 4.09 -16.75
CA GLY A 17 -4.74 4.88 -16.22
C GLY A 17 -4.87 4.74 -14.70
N GLY A 18 -5.88 5.39 -14.12
CA GLY A 18 -6.09 5.37 -12.68
C GLY A 18 -5.08 6.23 -11.92
N GLU A 19 -4.58 7.28 -12.55
CA GLU A 19 -3.80 8.31 -11.89
C GLU A 19 -4.73 9.28 -11.15
N HIS A 20 -4.48 9.39 -9.86
CA HIS A 20 -5.19 10.28 -8.93
C HIS A 20 -4.24 11.33 -8.36
N GLU A 21 -4.81 12.47 -7.98
CA GLU A 21 -4.09 13.57 -7.32
C GLU A 21 -3.80 13.26 -5.85
N TYR A 22 -2.75 13.86 -5.32
CA TYR A 22 -2.43 13.74 -3.90
C TYR A 22 -3.38 14.59 -3.05
N ILE A 23 -3.81 14.03 -1.92
CA ILE A 23 -4.75 14.63 -0.99
C ILE A 23 -4.05 14.81 0.37
N GLU A 24 -3.79 16.06 0.75
CA GLU A 24 -3.14 16.38 2.02
C GLU A 24 -4.05 16.12 3.24
N ASP A 25 -5.35 16.34 3.07
CA ASP A 25 -6.36 16.25 4.12
C ASP A 25 -7.49 15.33 3.66
N LEU A 26 -7.55 14.13 4.24
CA LEU A 26 -8.52 13.09 3.89
C LEU A 26 -9.97 13.50 4.16
N GLU A 27 -10.21 14.52 4.99
CA GLU A 27 -11.56 15.05 5.17
C GLU A 27 -12.07 15.75 3.89
N GLN A 28 -11.18 16.10 2.95
CA GLN A 28 -11.52 16.74 1.67
C GLN A 28 -11.91 15.76 0.56
N LEU A 29 -11.79 14.45 0.80
CA LEU A 29 -12.26 13.42 -0.13
C LEU A 29 -13.75 13.59 -0.46
N PRO A 30 -14.22 13.21 -1.66
CA PRO A 30 -15.65 13.10 -1.93
C PRO A 30 -16.38 12.23 -0.89
N GLU A 31 -17.64 12.55 -0.60
CA GLU A 31 -18.40 11.83 0.45
C GLU A 31 -18.54 10.33 0.15
N GLU A 32 -18.71 9.96 -1.12
CA GLU A 32 -18.79 8.57 -1.55
C GLU A 32 -17.52 7.79 -1.22
N ASP A 33 -16.35 8.36 -1.55
CA ASP A 33 -15.05 7.74 -1.27
C ASP A 33 -14.79 7.65 0.24
N ARG A 34 -15.14 8.69 1.01
CA ARG A 34 -15.07 8.63 2.47
C ARG A 34 -15.90 7.47 3.03
N GLN A 35 -17.11 7.27 2.51
CA GLN A 35 -17.96 6.15 2.95
C GLN A 35 -17.34 4.80 2.62
N GLN A 36 -16.77 4.61 1.42
CA GLN A 36 -16.07 3.37 1.05
C GLN A 36 -14.84 3.12 1.93
N MET A 37 -14.03 4.16 2.16
CA MET A 37 -12.85 4.07 3.03
C MET A 37 -13.20 3.73 4.47
N ILE A 38 -14.30 4.28 5.00
CA ILE A 38 -14.80 3.93 6.34
C ILE A 38 -15.16 2.44 6.42
N LEU A 39 -15.77 1.86 5.37
CA LEU A 39 -16.06 0.43 5.31
C LEU A 39 -14.78 -0.43 5.32
N ALA A 40 -13.69 0.09 4.78
CA ALA A 40 -12.35 -0.50 4.85
C ALA A 40 -11.62 -0.24 6.20
N GLY A 41 -12.25 0.46 7.15
CA GLY A 41 -11.70 0.75 8.47
C GLY A 41 -10.79 1.97 8.55
N ILE A 42 -10.77 2.81 7.50
CA ILE A 42 -9.99 4.04 7.45
C ILE A 42 -10.70 5.14 8.23
N ASN A 43 -9.95 5.76 9.15
CA ASN A 43 -10.37 6.99 9.80
C ASN A 43 -9.82 8.18 9.02
N VAL A 44 -10.70 8.87 8.29
CA VAL A 44 -10.36 10.06 7.50
C VAL A 44 -9.92 11.26 8.34
N ARG A 45 -10.30 11.31 9.62
CA ARG A 45 -9.77 12.32 10.56
C ARG A 45 -8.38 11.96 11.11
N GLU A 46 -7.94 10.73 10.84
CA GLU A 46 -6.69 10.18 11.32
C GLU A 46 -6.48 10.28 12.85
N GLU A 47 -7.57 10.36 13.59
CA GLU A 47 -7.54 10.35 15.06
C GLU A 47 -7.11 8.96 15.53
N GLN A 48 -6.24 8.92 16.55
CA GLN A 48 -5.73 7.67 17.09
C GLN A 48 -5.11 6.77 16.00
N ARG A 49 -4.27 7.37 15.16
CA ARG A 49 -3.47 6.68 14.14
C ARG A 49 -2.02 7.16 14.25
N SER A 50 -1.09 6.21 14.20
CA SER A 50 0.36 6.53 14.18
C SER A 50 0.88 6.79 12.77
N GLY A 51 0.09 6.48 11.74
CA GLY A 51 0.35 6.85 10.36
C GLY A 51 -0.76 6.36 9.43
N THR A 52 -0.76 6.90 8.22
CA THR A 52 -1.75 6.60 7.18
C THR A 52 -1.02 6.40 5.85
N TYR A 53 -1.41 5.36 5.11
CA TYR A 53 -1.07 5.17 3.70
C TYR A 53 -2.34 4.88 2.92
N ILE A 54 -2.59 5.59 1.83
CA ILE A 54 -3.70 5.33 0.92
C ILE A 54 -3.14 5.31 -0.50
N GLN A 55 -3.42 4.21 -1.19
CA GLN A 55 -3.18 4.08 -2.61
C GLN A 55 -4.50 3.77 -3.29
N GLU A 56 -4.83 4.58 -4.29
CA GLU A 56 -5.99 4.41 -5.16
C GLU A 56 -5.43 4.09 -6.54
N ASP A 57 -5.85 2.95 -7.11
CA ASP A 57 -5.39 2.49 -8.41
C ASP A 57 -3.84 2.55 -8.51
N HIS A 58 -3.29 3.40 -9.37
CA HIS A 58 -1.84 3.52 -9.58
C HIS A 58 -1.23 4.75 -8.90
N SER A 59 -1.97 5.45 -8.05
CA SER A 59 -1.51 6.64 -7.32
C SER A 59 -1.46 6.43 -5.82
N VAL A 60 -0.38 6.90 -5.20
CA VAL A 60 -0.33 7.09 -3.74
C VAL A 60 -0.98 8.44 -3.44
N VAL A 61 -2.23 8.41 -3.00
CA VAL A 61 -3.04 9.62 -2.82
C VAL A 61 -2.87 10.24 -1.44
N HIS A 62 -2.39 9.48 -0.45
CA HIS A 62 -2.07 10.02 0.87
C HIS A 62 -1.02 9.17 1.58
N CYS A 63 0.00 9.80 2.15
CA CYS A 63 1.00 9.07 2.94
C CYS A 63 1.62 9.93 4.03
N LYS A 64 1.47 9.52 5.30
CA LYS A 64 1.90 10.32 6.44
C LYS A 64 2.22 9.47 7.66
N ALA A 65 3.40 9.68 8.24
CA ALA A 65 3.70 9.22 9.61
C ALA A 65 3.29 10.31 10.62
N LYS A 66 2.71 9.90 11.76
CA LYS A 66 2.27 10.79 12.85
C LYS A 66 2.96 10.50 14.18
N GLN A 67 3.85 9.51 14.22
CA GLN A 67 4.62 9.13 15.39
C GLN A 67 6.12 9.21 15.09
N GLU A 68 6.89 9.79 16.00
CA GLU A 68 8.35 9.77 15.92
C GLU A 68 8.89 8.33 15.97
N GLY A 69 9.90 8.06 15.16
CA GLY A 69 10.51 6.73 15.04
C GLY A 69 9.71 5.72 14.22
N LEU A 70 8.64 6.18 13.56
CA LEU A 70 7.89 5.39 12.58
C LEU A 70 8.04 6.00 11.19
N GLU A 71 8.44 5.18 10.24
CA GLU A 71 8.54 5.51 8.82
C GLU A 71 7.30 4.95 8.11
N VAL A 72 6.59 5.81 7.37
CA VAL A 72 5.45 5.45 6.50
C VAL A 72 5.63 6.20 5.19
N MET A 73 5.90 5.47 4.11
CA MET A 73 6.13 6.00 2.76
C MET A 73 5.78 4.96 1.71
N ASP A 74 5.78 5.33 0.44
CA ASP A 74 5.72 4.34 -0.64
C ASP A 74 7.08 3.63 -0.82
N VAL A 75 7.04 2.38 -1.28
CA VAL A 75 8.22 1.52 -1.42
C VAL A 75 9.23 2.06 -2.42
N LYS A 76 8.80 2.79 -3.46
CA LYS A 76 9.71 3.40 -4.45
C LYS A 76 10.48 4.55 -3.82
N THR A 77 9.84 5.35 -2.96
CA THR A 77 10.51 6.39 -2.17
C THR A 77 11.44 5.78 -1.14
N ALA A 78 11.02 4.72 -0.44
CA ALA A 78 11.86 4.03 0.53
C ALA A 78 13.17 3.49 -0.10
N LEU A 79 13.08 2.90 -1.30
CA LEU A 79 14.25 2.41 -2.03
C LEU A 79 15.23 3.51 -2.46
N LYS A 80 14.77 4.76 -2.59
CA LYS A 80 15.66 5.91 -2.88
C LYS A 80 16.36 6.45 -1.63
N ILE A 81 15.75 6.26 -0.46
CA ILE A 81 16.24 6.78 0.83
C ILE A 81 17.11 5.74 1.53
N HIS A 82 16.83 4.46 1.33
CA HIS A 82 17.42 3.33 2.04
C HIS A 82 18.00 2.31 1.06
N ASP A 83 19.25 2.50 0.65
CA ASP A 83 19.93 1.57 -0.27
C ASP A 83 19.91 0.10 0.25
N TRP A 84 19.99 -0.08 1.57
CA TRP A 84 19.94 -1.40 2.22
C TRP A 84 18.58 -2.11 2.07
N LEU A 85 17.51 -1.41 1.68
CA LEU A 85 16.19 -2.01 1.51
C LEU A 85 16.17 -3.00 0.34
N GLU A 86 17.07 -2.84 -0.64
CA GLU A 86 17.24 -3.79 -1.73
C GLU A 86 17.50 -5.23 -1.25
N ASP A 87 18.17 -5.39 -0.11
CA ASP A 87 18.46 -6.70 0.48
C ASP A 87 17.21 -7.42 0.99
N TYR A 88 16.11 -6.70 1.21
CA TYR A 88 14.82 -7.23 1.67
C TYR A 88 13.82 -7.45 0.54
N MET A 89 14.01 -6.79 -0.61
CA MET A 89 13.13 -6.91 -1.77
C MET A 89 13.01 -8.38 -2.20
N TRP A 90 11.77 -8.88 -2.27
CA TRP A 90 11.46 -10.24 -2.74
C TRP A 90 12.19 -11.39 -2.01
N LYS A 91 12.59 -11.16 -0.75
CA LYS A 91 13.13 -12.24 0.11
C LYS A 91 12.04 -13.00 0.85
N GLY A 92 10.98 -12.32 1.26
CA GLY A 92 9.84 -12.93 1.96
C GLY A 92 8.85 -13.65 1.04
N VAL A 93 8.85 -13.32 -0.26
CA VAL A 93 7.95 -13.89 -1.27
C VAL A 93 8.77 -14.20 -2.52
N ASN A 94 8.64 -15.41 -3.06
CA ASN A 94 9.29 -15.76 -4.32
C ASN A 94 8.58 -15.04 -5.49
N PRO A 95 9.27 -14.21 -6.29
CA PRO A 95 8.66 -13.48 -7.41
C PRO A 95 8.19 -14.39 -8.55
N LYS A 96 8.49 -15.69 -8.51
CA LYS A 96 8.08 -16.69 -9.50
C LYS A 96 7.14 -17.75 -8.91
N ALA A 97 6.49 -17.45 -7.78
CA ALA A 97 5.59 -18.41 -7.14
C ALA A 97 4.36 -18.71 -8.02
N ASP A 98 3.84 -17.68 -8.68
CA ASP A 98 2.66 -17.72 -9.55
C ASP A 98 2.66 -16.54 -10.53
N GLU A 99 1.60 -16.41 -11.32
CA GLU A 99 1.45 -15.30 -12.27
C GLU A 99 1.30 -13.93 -11.60
N TYR A 100 0.65 -13.86 -10.43
CA TYR A 100 0.40 -12.61 -9.70
C TYR A 100 1.69 -12.03 -9.14
N THR A 101 2.45 -12.85 -8.42
CA THR A 101 3.76 -12.49 -7.86
C THR A 101 4.74 -12.10 -8.97
N ARG A 102 4.68 -12.81 -10.11
CA ARG A 102 5.48 -12.45 -11.29
C ARG A 102 5.08 -11.10 -11.88
N LYS A 103 3.79 -10.80 -12.02
CA LYS A 103 3.32 -9.49 -12.52
C LYS A 103 3.69 -8.37 -11.55
N ALA A 104 3.54 -8.59 -10.24
CA ALA A 104 3.95 -7.62 -9.23
C ALA A 104 5.47 -7.36 -9.23
N TYR A 105 6.27 -8.36 -9.60
CA TYR A 105 7.72 -8.20 -9.79
C TYR A 105 8.09 -7.49 -11.09
N GLU A 106 7.49 -7.88 -12.22
CA GLU A 106 7.83 -7.36 -13.55
C GLU A 106 7.25 -5.97 -13.83
N LYS A 107 6.06 -5.65 -13.30
CA LYS A 107 5.32 -4.40 -13.52
C LYS A 107 4.82 -3.81 -12.19
N PRO A 108 5.72 -3.36 -11.31
CA PRO A 108 5.33 -2.82 -10.00
C PRO A 108 4.72 -1.41 -10.14
N HIS A 109 3.54 -1.20 -9.53
CA HIS A 109 2.98 0.15 -9.38
C HIS A 109 3.54 0.79 -8.11
N TYR A 110 2.99 0.51 -6.94
CA TYR A 110 3.44 1.07 -5.67
C TYR A 110 3.26 0.02 -4.55
N GLY A 111 3.16 0.49 -3.32
CA GLY A 111 3.05 -0.29 -2.11
C GLY A 111 3.66 0.49 -0.97
N TYR A 112 3.28 0.15 0.24
CA TYR A 112 3.78 0.84 1.42
C TYR A 112 5.08 0.21 1.93
N PHE A 113 5.96 1.08 2.39
CA PHE A 113 7.03 0.78 3.30
C PHE A 113 6.65 1.32 4.68
N ILE A 114 6.53 0.42 5.65
CA ILE A 114 6.27 0.77 7.04
C ILE A 114 7.40 0.23 7.89
N ARG A 115 8.10 1.10 8.60
CA ARG A 115 9.21 0.69 9.47
C ARG A 115 9.13 1.33 10.84
N ALA A 116 9.16 0.50 11.87
CA ALA A 116 9.38 0.95 13.25
C ALA A 116 10.87 0.87 13.57
N LEU A 117 11.49 2.00 13.95
CA LEU A 117 12.89 2.04 14.35
C LEU A 117 13.14 1.25 15.65
N PRO A 118 14.40 0.90 15.98
CA PRO A 118 14.70 0.09 17.17
C PRO A 118 14.09 0.68 18.45
N GLY A 119 13.44 -0.19 19.24
CA GLY A 119 12.79 0.18 20.50
C GLY A 119 11.47 0.97 20.36
N VAL A 120 11.03 1.29 19.14
CA VAL A 120 9.79 2.06 18.92
C VAL A 120 8.58 1.15 19.02
N LYS A 121 7.65 1.52 19.90
CA LYS A 121 6.33 0.89 20.01
C LYS A 121 5.27 1.85 19.49
N THR A 122 4.46 1.40 18.55
CA THR A 122 3.35 2.21 18.03
C THR A 122 2.26 2.34 19.08
N VAL A 123 1.94 3.58 19.47
CA VAL A 123 0.89 3.85 20.47
C VAL A 123 -0.50 3.58 19.88
N TYR A 124 -0.67 3.86 18.60
CA TYR A 124 -1.88 3.65 17.82
C TYR A 124 -1.55 2.85 16.54
N PRO A 125 -2.54 2.22 15.89
CA PRO A 125 -2.28 1.50 14.64
C PRO A 125 -1.88 2.46 13.52
N VAL A 126 -1.06 1.94 12.60
CA VAL A 126 -0.95 2.49 11.24
C VAL A 126 -2.12 1.97 10.44
N GLN A 127 -2.76 2.83 9.66
CA GLN A 127 -3.81 2.43 8.73
C GLN A 127 -3.28 2.47 7.29
N ALA A 128 -3.61 1.44 6.52
CA ALA A 128 -3.25 1.35 5.12
C ALA A 128 -4.49 0.97 4.29
N CYS A 129 -4.75 1.69 3.21
CA CYS A 129 -5.83 1.41 2.27
C CYS A 129 -5.23 1.16 0.87
N LEU A 130 -5.64 0.07 0.24
CA LEU A 130 -5.41 -0.21 -1.17
C LEU A 130 -6.79 -0.27 -1.83
N TYR A 131 -7.13 0.75 -2.60
CA TYR A 131 -8.45 0.92 -3.19
C TYR A 131 -8.35 0.85 -4.71
N LEU A 132 -9.32 0.17 -5.32
CA LEU A 132 -9.49 0.09 -6.77
C LEU A 132 -10.76 0.88 -7.11
N GLU A 133 -10.60 2.02 -7.76
CA GLU A 133 -11.71 2.85 -8.21
C GLU A 133 -11.99 2.60 -9.70
N THR A 134 -10.93 2.44 -10.50
CA THR A 134 -11.07 2.25 -11.94
C THR A 134 -11.47 0.81 -12.28
N ASP A 135 -12.61 0.67 -12.95
CA ASP A 135 -13.08 -0.62 -13.47
C ASP A 135 -12.05 -1.31 -14.37
N ASN A 136 -11.89 -2.63 -14.15
CA ASN A 136 -11.02 -3.51 -14.91
C ASN A 136 -9.54 -3.09 -14.93
N LEU A 137 -9.07 -2.44 -13.85
CA LEU A 137 -7.67 -2.06 -13.65
C LEU A 137 -6.94 -3.08 -12.75
N SER A 138 -5.70 -3.42 -13.09
CA SER A 138 -4.81 -4.24 -12.28
C SER A 138 -3.96 -3.37 -11.37
N GLN A 139 -3.98 -3.62 -10.05
CA GLN A 139 -3.12 -2.94 -9.08
C GLN A 139 -2.06 -3.90 -8.52
N ASN A 140 -0.92 -3.94 -9.19
CA ASN A 140 0.28 -4.64 -8.73
C ASN A 140 0.99 -3.90 -7.57
N VAL A 141 0.87 -4.44 -6.36
CA VAL A 141 1.42 -3.83 -5.13
C VAL A 141 2.54 -4.69 -4.53
N HIS A 142 3.62 -4.05 -4.06
CA HIS A 142 4.64 -4.69 -3.23
C HIS A 142 4.88 -3.92 -1.95
N ASN A 143 4.50 -4.52 -0.82
CA ASN A 143 4.60 -3.90 0.49
C ASN A 143 5.76 -4.49 1.28
N ILE A 144 6.45 -3.66 2.06
CA ILE A 144 7.49 -4.09 2.99
C ILE A 144 7.19 -3.51 4.37
N ILE A 145 7.22 -4.37 5.38
CA ILE A 145 7.08 -3.97 6.77
C ILE A 145 8.31 -4.45 7.53
N ILE A 146 8.95 -3.55 8.26
CA ILE A 146 10.12 -3.85 9.10
C ILE A 146 9.83 -3.41 10.52
N ALA A 147 9.75 -4.37 11.43
CA ALA A 147 9.79 -4.10 12.86
C ALA A 147 11.22 -4.39 13.33
N GLU A 148 11.97 -3.33 13.63
CA GLU A 148 13.32 -3.47 14.18
C GLU A 148 13.27 -4.01 15.62
N GLU A 149 14.43 -4.39 16.16
CA GLU A 149 14.53 -4.97 17.52
C GLU A 149 13.95 -4.04 18.60
N GLY A 150 13.13 -4.58 19.52
CA GLY A 150 12.67 -3.88 20.75
C GLY A 150 11.22 -4.11 21.19
#